data_AF-A0A0F9CYX1-F1
#
_entry.id   AF-A0A0F9CYX1-F1
#
_cell.length_a   1.000
_cell.length_b   1.000
_cell.length_c   1.000
_cell.angle_alpha   90.00
_cell.angle_beta   90.00
_cell.angle_gamma   90.00
#
_symmetry.space_group_name_H-M   'P 1'
#
loop_
_entity.id
_entity.type
_entity.pdbx_description
1 polymer ?
#
loop_
_entity_poly.entity_id
_entity_poly.type
_entity_poly.pdbx_seq_one_letter_code
_entity_poly.pdbx_strand_id
1 'polypeptide(L)'
;MTEQQNHFDQWVILELMGHRKQAGRLTERTIGGKGFLQIDIPGREKIDKMRTQLYSPDAVYCITPVTEAVARAAAPRFTEAPVQPWELAKMLPGQSRGHGEDQDDYWAPRREFDDMDDDEIDLSGGPDQL
;
A
#
# COMPACT_ATOMS: atom_id res chain seq x y z
N MET A 1 26.35 0.08 -46.12
CA MET A 1 25.35 -0.90 -45.63
C MET A 1 24.92 -0.43 -44.25
N THR A 2 23.71 0.10 -44.10
CA THR A 2 23.17 0.47 -42.80
C THR A 2 22.60 -0.79 -42.15
N GLU A 3 23.30 -1.36 -41.17
CA GLU A 3 22.75 -2.39 -40.30
C GLU A 3 21.58 -1.78 -39.52
N GLN A 4 20.37 -2.25 -39.78
CA GLN A 4 19.25 -2.02 -38.88
C GLN A 4 19.49 -2.88 -37.65
N GLN A 5 20.05 -2.28 -36.59
CA GLN A 5 20.14 -2.92 -35.29
C GLN A 5 18.72 -3.18 -34.79
N ASN A 6 18.31 -4.44 -34.83
CA ASN A 6 17.00 -4.86 -34.38
C ASN A 6 17.05 -4.95 -32.84
N HIS A 7 16.71 -3.86 -32.16
CA HIS A 7 16.66 -3.83 -30.70
C HIS A 7 15.63 -4.83 -30.18
N PHE A 8 15.96 -5.56 -29.12
CA PHE A 8 15.00 -6.46 -28.48
C PHE A 8 13.84 -5.65 -27.91
N ASP A 9 12.62 -5.91 -28.39
CA ASP A 9 11.37 -5.32 -27.91
C ASP A 9 10.26 -6.37 -27.98
N GLN A 10 10.00 -7.06 -26.87
CA GLN A 10 9.05 -8.17 -26.79
C GLN A 10 8.32 -8.22 -25.45
N TRP A 11 7.12 -8.80 -25.44
CA TRP A 11 6.43 -9.16 -24.20
C TRP A 11 7.04 -10.44 -23.63
N VAL A 12 7.35 -10.44 -22.33
CA VAL A 12 8.07 -11.54 -21.69
C VAL A 12 7.57 -11.81 -20.28
N ILE A 13 7.89 -13.01 -19.80
CA ILE A 13 8.07 -13.29 -18.38
C ILE A 13 9.59 -13.35 -18.13
N LEU A 14 10.07 -12.48 -17.26
CA LEU A 14 11.47 -12.35 -16.86
C LEU A 14 11.68 -13.02 -15.51
N GLU A 15 12.65 -13.93 -15.43
CA GLU A 15 13.06 -14.56 -14.17
C GLU A 15 14.42 -14.00 -13.74
N LEU A 16 14.45 -13.46 -12.53
CA LEU A 16 15.58 -12.77 -11.94
C LEU A 16 16.18 -13.68 -10.88
N MET A 17 17.45 -14.06 -11.09
CA MET A 17 18.24 -14.85 -10.15
C MET A 17 17.50 -16.07 -9.57
N GLY A 18 16.61 -16.69 -10.36
CA GLY A 18 15.85 -17.92 -10.03
C GLY A 18 14.80 -17.80 -8.90
N HIS A 19 14.56 -16.63 -8.33
CA HIS A 19 13.65 -16.48 -7.17
C HIS A 19 12.53 -15.46 -7.38
N ARG A 20 12.71 -14.51 -8.31
CA ARG A 20 11.73 -13.46 -8.58
C ARG A 20 11.36 -13.47 -10.05
N LYS A 21 10.07 -13.29 -10.33
CA LYS A 21 9.56 -13.17 -11.70
C LYS A 21 9.00 -11.78 -11.91
N GLN A 22 8.96 -11.30 -13.15
CA GLN A 22 8.23 -10.13 -13.58
C GLN A 22 7.62 -10.39 -14.96
N ALA A 23 6.49 -9.77 -15.28
CA ALA A 23 5.88 -9.89 -16.60
C ALA A 23 5.60 -8.49 -17.14
N GLY A 24 5.97 -8.26 -18.40
CA GLY A 24 5.92 -6.94 -18.99
C GLY A 24 6.56 -6.89 -20.37
N ARG A 25 6.65 -5.69 -20.93
CA ARG A 25 7.34 -5.45 -22.20
C ARG A 25 8.81 -5.15 -21.92
N LEU A 26 9.70 -5.94 -22.50
CA LEU A 26 11.13 -5.86 -22.29
C LEU A 26 11.79 -5.13 -23.45
N THR A 27 12.61 -4.13 -23.15
CA THR A 27 13.41 -3.40 -24.12
C THR A 27 14.86 -3.23 -23.65
N GLU A 28 15.79 -3.15 -24.58
CA GLU A 28 17.19 -2.83 -24.28
C GLU A 28 17.41 -1.32 -24.11
N ARG A 29 18.25 -0.95 -23.13
CA ARG A 29 18.67 0.43 -22.85
C ARG A 29 20.15 0.49 -22.53
N THR A 30 20.79 1.61 -22.85
CA THR A 30 22.16 1.90 -22.44
C THR A 30 22.18 3.11 -21.52
N ILE A 31 22.72 2.96 -20.32
CA ILE A 31 22.84 4.04 -19.32
C ILE A 31 24.29 4.07 -18.84
N GLY A 32 24.97 5.22 -19.02
CA GLY A 32 26.38 5.37 -18.61
C GLY A 32 27.33 4.39 -19.31
N GLY A 33 27.06 4.02 -20.57
CA GLY A 33 27.85 3.06 -21.34
C GLY A 33 27.62 1.59 -20.97
N LYS A 34 26.70 1.29 -20.04
CA LYS A 34 26.33 -0.08 -19.65
C LYS A 34 24.95 -0.43 -20.18
N GLY A 35 24.79 -1.67 -20.67
CA GLY A 35 23.51 -2.21 -21.11
C GLY A 35 22.62 -2.61 -19.94
N PHE A 36 21.34 -2.34 -20.07
CA PHE A 36 20.27 -2.71 -19.13
C PHE A 36 19.08 -3.24 -19.90
N LEU A 37 18.33 -4.14 -19.26
CA LEU A 37 17.02 -4.56 -19.72
C LEU A 37 15.97 -3.76 -18.95
N GLN A 38 15.21 -2.95 -19.66
CA GLN A 38 14.05 -2.23 -19.15
C GLN A 38 12.82 -3.10 -19.30
N ILE A 39 12.14 -3.41 -18.20
CA ILE A 39 10.83 -4.07 -18.22
C ILE A 39 9.75 -3.09 -17.78
N ASP A 40 8.78 -2.86 -18.68
CA ASP A 40 7.57 -2.08 -18.40
C ASP A 40 6.47 -3.02 -17.96
N ILE A 41 6.16 -2.98 -16.67
CA ILE A 41 5.22 -3.87 -16.01
C ILE A 41 3.84 -3.19 -16.01
N PRO A 42 2.84 -3.74 -16.72
CA PRO A 42 1.51 -3.16 -16.77
C PRO A 42 0.86 -3.24 -15.39
N GLY A 43 0.31 -2.12 -14.94
CA GLY A 43 -0.55 -2.07 -13.75
C GLY A 43 -1.97 -2.54 -14.06
N ARG A 44 -2.76 -2.79 -13.02
CA ARG A 44 -4.21 -2.98 -13.15
C ARG A 44 -4.84 -1.60 -13.36
N GLU A 45 -5.62 -1.42 -14.42
CA GLU A 45 -6.17 -0.12 -14.88
C GLU A 45 -6.71 0.82 -13.79
N LYS A 46 -7.22 0.28 -12.68
CA LYS A 46 -7.88 1.04 -11.60
C LYS A 46 -7.16 1.03 -10.25
N ILE A 47 -6.08 0.26 -10.10
CA ILE A 47 -5.44 0.03 -8.78
C ILE A 47 -3.98 0.45 -8.83
N ASP A 48 -3.24 -0.02 -9.82
CA ASP A 48 -1.79 0.15 -9.88
C ASP A 48 -1.40 0.88 -11.16
N LYS A 49 -0.49 1.85 -11.04
CA LYS A 49 0.13 2.47 -12.22
C LYS A 49 1.12 1.51 -12.85
N MET A 50 1.31 1.63 -14.17
CA MET A 50 2.44 1.00 -14.86
C MET A 50 3.73 1.39 -14.15
N ARG A 51 4.62 0.42 -13.94
CA ARG A 51 5.94 0.67 -13.34
C ARG A 51 7.03 0.12 -14.26
N THR A 52 8.17 0.79 -14.25
CA THR A 52 9.33 0.42 -15.06
C THR A 52 10.46 0.01 -14.13
N GLN A 53 11.15 -1.08 -14.47
CA GLN A 53 12.32 -1.55 -13.74
C GLN A 53 13.46 -1.81 -14.72
N LEU A 54 14.68 -1.50 -14.30
CA LEU A 54 15.91 -1.70 -15.07
C LEU A 54 16.74 -2.77 -14.37
N TYR A 55 17.13 -3.79 -15.12
CA TYR A 55 17.97 -4.88 -14.64
C TYR A 55 19.27 -4.93 -15.44
N SER A 56 20.39 -5.26 -14.79
CA SER A 56 21.57 -5.65 -15.56
C SER A 56 21.28 -6.99 -16.25
N PRO A 57 21.87 -7.27 -17.42
CA PRO A 57 21.74 -8.57 -18.07
C PRO A 57 22.15 -9.73 -17.16
N ASP A 58 23.17 -9.53 -16.32
CA ASP A 58 23.68 -10.56 -15.39
C ASP A 58 22.66 -10.95 -14.30
N ALA A 59 21.68 -10.09 -14.01
CA ALA A 59 20.63 -10.39 -13.03
C ALA A 59 19.52 -11.31 -13.59
N VAL A 60 19.55 -11.62 -14.89
CA VAL A 60 18.53 -12.42 -15.56
C VAL A 60 18.94 -13.88 -15.60
N TYR A 61 18.07 -14.72 -15.05
CA TYR A 61 18.20 -16.17 -15.15
C TYR A 61 17.55 -16.70 -16.44
N CYS A 62 16.35 -16.23 -16.77
CA CYS A 62 15.61 -16.69 -17.94
C CYS A 62 14.69 -15.60 -18.50
N ILE A 63 14.57 -15.52 -19.82
CA ILE A 63 13.59 -14.70 -20.54
C ILE A 63 12.67 -15.66 -21.29
N THR A 64 11.37 -15.60 -20.99
CA THR A 64 10.35 -16.37 -21.71
C THR A 64 9.48 -15.40 -22.52
N PRO A 65 9.68 -15.27 -23.84
CA PRO A 65 8.79 -14.50 -24.70
C PRO A 65 7.37 -15.05 -24.67
N VAL A 66 6.39 -14.16 -24.52
CA VAL A 66 4.96 -14.48 -24.45
C VAL A 66 4.15 -13.44 -25.22
N THR A 67 2.86 -13.68 -25.40
CA THR A 67 1.96 -12.66 -25.94
C THR A 67 1.67 -11.56 -24.92
N GLU A 68 1.26 -10.39 -25.41
CA GLU A 68 0.80 -9.28 -24.57
C GLU A 68 -0.29 -9.69 -23.59
N ALA A 69 -1.27 -10.47 -24.07
CA ALA A 69 -2.38 -10.95 -23.25
C ALA A 69 -1.89 -11.80 -22.06
N VAL A 70 -0.92 -12.69 -22.29
CA VAL A 70 -0.32 -13.53 -21.24
C VAL A 70 0.48 -12.68 -20.26
N ALA A 71 1.31 -11.75 -20.74
CA ALA A 71 2.10 -10.88 -19.87
C ALA A 71 1.23 -10.00 -18.97
N ARG A 72 0.17 -9.38 -19.53
CA ARG A 72 -0.80 -8.57 -18.77
C ARG A 72 -1.56 -9.40 -17.72
N ALA A 73 -1.93 -10.63 -18.05
CA ALA A 73 -2.59 -11.54 -17.11
C ALA A 73 -1.64 -12.03 -15.99
N ALA A 74 -0.35 -12.18 -16.29
CA ALA A 74 0.65 -12.65 -15.34
C ALA A 74 1.21 -11.55 -14.42
N ALA A 75 1.32 -10.32 -14.90
CA ALA A 75 1.95 -9.20 -14.18
C ALA A 75 1.45 -9.01 -12.71
N PRO A 76 0.14 -9.14 -12.40
CA PRO A 76 -0.32 -8.99 -11.03
C PRO A 76 0.12 -10.10 -10.09
N ARG A 77 0.45 -11.30 -10.60
CA ARG A 77 0.92 -12.43 -9.78
C ARG A 77 2.35 -12.27 -9.30
N PHE A 78 3.13 -11.46 -10.01
CA PHE A 78 4.56 -11.25 -9.79
C PHE A 78 4.88 -9.90 -9.15
N THR A 79 3.83 -9.14 -8.83
CA THR A 79 3.97 -7.80 -8.28
C THR A 79 4.26 -7.85 -6.80
N GLU A 80 5.54 -7.71 -6.46
CA GLU A 80 5.96 -7.14 -5.19
C GLU A 80 5.85 -5.62 -5.30
N ALA A 81 5.14 -4.98 -4.37
CA ALA A 81 5.04 -3.53 -4.34
C ALA A 81 6.46 -2.91 -4.24
N PRO A 82 6.76 -1.82 -4.98
CA PRO A 82 8.09 -1.17 -4.92
C PRO A 82 8.50 -0.71 -3.52
N VAL A 83 7.50 -0.35 -2.70
CA VAL A 83 7.62 -0.03 -1.29
C VAL A 83 6.45 -0.71 -0.59
N GLN A 84 6.72 -1.41 0.49
CA GLN A 84 5.67 -2.06 1.26
C GLN A 84 4.86 -1.03 2.06
N PRO A 85 3.57 -1.23 2.34
CA PRO A 85 2.75 -0.24 3.05
C PRO A 85 3.34 0.23 4.39
N TRP A 86 4.04 -0.65 5.12
CA TRP A 86 4.70 -0.32 6.39
C TRP A 86 6.01 0.48 6.20
N GLU A 87 6.68 0.35 5.06
CA GLU A 87 7.85 1.17 4.71
C GLU A 87 7.41 2.58 4.33
N LEU A 88 6.30 2.69 3.59
CA LEU A 88 5.74 3.98 3.20
C LEU A 88 5.36 4.83 4.42
N ALA A 89 4.78 4.22 5.47
CA ALA A 89 4.42 4.90 6.71
C ALA A 89 5.65 5.47 7.46
N LYS A 90 6.84 4.88 7.27
CA LYS A 90 8.10 5.38 7.84
C LYS A 90 8.76 6.43 6.93
N MET A 91 8.53 6.36 5.62
CA MET A 91 9.13 7.25 4.62
C MET A 91 8.38 8.57 4.44
N LEU A 92 7.08 8.63 4.76
CA LEU A 92 6.28 9.85 4.69
C LEU A 92 6.27 10.57 6.06
N PRO A 93 6.96 11.72 6.21
CA PRO A 93 6.81 12.53 7.41
C PRO A 93 5.37 13.09 7.44
N GLY A 94 4.62 12.77 8.51
CA GLY A 94 3.32 13.41 8.79
C GLY A 94 2.06 12.53 8.72
N GLN A 95 2.15 11.23 8.98
CA GLN A 95 1.00 10.50 9.52
C GLN A 95 1.32 9.97 10.92
N SER A 96 1.62 10.90 11.82
CA SER A 96 1.21 10.71 13.21
C SER A 96 -0.28 10.42 13.17
N ARG A 97 -0.66 9.14 13.25
CA ARG A 97 -1.91 8.79 13.91
C ARG A 97 -1.86 9.55 15.22
N GLY A 98 -2.76 10.51 15.41
CA GLY A 98 -3.02 11.06 16.73
C GLY A 98 -3.33 9.86 17.62
N HIS A 99 -2.33 9.38 18.34
CA HIS A 99 -2.53 8.53 19.49
C HIS A 99 -3.29 9.44 20.44
N GLY A 100 -4.58 9.14 20.60
CA GLY A 100 -5.39 9.70 21.66
C GLY A 100 -4.79 9.19 22.97
N GLU A 101 -4.01 10.06 23.58
CA GLU A 101 -3.39 9.98 24.90
C GLU A 101 -3.52 11.46 25.36
N ASP A 102 -4.25 11.86 26.39
CA ASP A 102 -4.64 11.14 27.59
C ASP A 102 -5.95 11.71 28.16
N GLN A 103 -6.70 10.80 28.78
CA GLN A 103 -7.74 11.12 29.74
C GLN A 103 -7.05 11.70 30.99
N ASP A 104 -6.80 13.00 31.02
CA ASP A 104 -6.45 13.70 32.26
C ASP A 104 -7.66 14.51 32.76
N ASP A 105 -8.50 13.82 33.51
CA ASP A 105 -9.10 14.28 34.77
C ASP A 105 -9.24 15.80 34.98
N TYR A 106 -10.12 16.47 34.23
CA TYR A 106 -10.71 17.72 34.69
C TYR A 106 -11.95 17.39 35.54
N TRP A 107 -11.70 17.22 36.83
CA TRP A 107 -12.71 17.34 37.89
C TRP A 107 -13.45 18.67 37.73
N ALA A 108 -14.61 18.64 37.06
CA ALA A 108 -15.59 19.70 37.20
C ALA A 108 -16.37 19.42 38.50
N PRO A 109 -16.29 20.29 39.52
CA PRO A 109 -17.09 20.11 40.72
C PRO A 109 -18.57 20.06 40.34
N ARG A 110 -19.22 19.01 40.83
CA ARG A 110 -20.64 18.72 40.63
C ARG A 110 -21.45 19.86 41.23
N ARG A 111 -22.02 20.68 40.35
CA ARG A 111 -23.20 21.57 40.49
C ARG A 111 -23.47 22.09 41.91
N GLU A 112 -23.30 23.39 42.10
CA GLU A 112 -24.19 24.15 43.00
C GLU A 112 -25.63 23.87 42.57
N PHE A 113 -26.28 22.96 43.30
CA PHE A 113 -27.72 22.93 43.52
C PHE A 113 -27.89 23.20 45.02
N ASP A 114 -27.47 24.39 45.45
CA ASP A 114 -28.11 25.02 46.61
C ASP A 114 -29.35 25.70 46.05
N ASP A 115 -30.51 25.19 46.47
CA ASP A 115 -31.87 25.78 46.45
C ASP A 115 -32.90 24.65 46.27
N MET A 116 -32.97 23.75 47.24
CA MET A 116 -34.19 22.98 47.52
C MET A 116 -34.48 23.11 49.01
N ASP A 117 -35.46 23.97 49.31
CA ASP A 117 -36.05 24.13 50.64
C ASP A 117 -36.54 22.77 51.15
N ASP A 118 -36.00 22.38 52.30
CA ASP A 118 -36.30 21.17 53.05
C ASP A 118 -37.36 21.49 54.10
N ASP A 119 -38.64 21.27 53.79
CA ASP A 119 -39.70 21.23 54.81
C ASP A 119 -40.78 20.18 54.45
N GLU A 120 -40.73 19.08 55.20
CA GLU A 120 -41.81 18.13 55.53
C GLU A 120 -42.44 17.25 54.44
N ILE A 121 -42.05 15.96 54.46
CA ILE A 121 -42.97 14.86 54.16
C ILE A 121 -42.87 13.80 55.27
N ASP A 122 -43.84 13.85 56.19
CA ASP A 122 -44.07 12.90 57.28
C ASP A 122 -44.43 11.51 56.73
N LEU A 123 -43.64 10.50 57.14
CA LEU A 123 -43.84 9.09 56.83
C LEU A 123 -44.43 8.37 58.05
N SER A 124 -45.73 8.50 58.26
CA SER A 124 -46.46 7.60 59.15
C SER A 124 -47.82 7.19 58.58
N GLY A 125 -48.01 5.87 58.38
CA GLY A 125 -49.32 5.29 58.04
C GLY A 125 -49.25 4.17 57.01
N GLY A 126 -49.00 2.95 57.48
CA GLY A 126 -49.01 1.71 56.70
C GLY A 126 -50.39 1.27 56.17
N PRO A 127 -50.44 0.08 55.55
CA PRO A 127 -51.41 -0.30 54.53
C PRO A 127 -52.65 -1.00 55.12
N ASP A 128 -53.83 -0.84 54.51
CA ASP A 128 -54.69 -1.93 54.02
C ASP A 128 -56.06 -1.43 53.52
N GLN A 129 -56.61 -2.16 52.53
CA GLN A 129 -58.03 -2.54 52.31
C GLN A 129 -59.12 -1.44 52.31
N LEU A 130 -60.06 -1.38 51.37
CA LEU A 130 -60.77 -2.43 50.63
C LEU A 130 -61.39 -1.82 49.35
#